data_AF-A0A9D2MIC3-F1
#
_entry.id   AF-A0A9D2MIC3-F1
#
_cell.length_a   1.000
_cell.length_b   1.000
_cell.length_c   1.000
_cell.angle_alpha   90.00
_cell.angle_beta   90.00
_cell.angle_gamma   90.00
#
_symmetry.space_group_name_H-M   'P 1'
#
loop_
_entity.id
_entity.type
_entity.pdbx_description
1 polymer ?
#
loop_
_entity_poly.entity_id
_entity_poly.type
_entity_poly.pdbx_seq_one_letter_code
_entity_poly.pdbx_strand_id
1 'polypeptide(L)' 'MKKTRTEIKHMASVIAQGKGSYIFNIKEIAEILGISRDTARTLLADIPYANVGCAKKYFIEDVLLKIYN' A
#
# COMPACT_ATOMS: atom_id res chain seq x y z
N MET A 1 9.32 5.83 -13.15
CA MET A 1 8.36 6.03 -14.25
C MET A 1 7.00 6.30 -13.64
N LYS A 2 6.29 7.32 -14.10
CA LYS A 2 4.90 7.54 -13.66
C LYS A 2 3.99 6.46 -14.24
N LYS A 3 2.98 6.04 -13.46
CA LYS A 3 1.93 5.13 -13.95
C LYS A 3 0.58 5.82 -14.01
N THR A 4 -0.23 5.42 -14.97
CA THR A 4 -1.60 5.89 -15.07
C THR A 4 -2.42 5.36 -13.89
N ARG A 5 -3.49 6.07 -13.54
CA ARG A 5 -4.43 5.59 -12.49
C ARG A 5 -5.00 4.21 -12.80
N THR A 6 -5.23 3.89 -14.07
CA THR A 6 -5.73 2.58 -14.50
C THR A 6 -4.73 1.47 -14.21
N GLU A 7 -3.44 1.69 -14.51
CA GLU A 7 -2.39 0.72 -14.17
C GLU A 7 -2.26 0.55 -12.66
N ILE A 8 -2.31 1.64 -11.89
CA ILE A 8 -2.24 1.58 -10.42
C ILE A 8 -3.40 0.76 -9.85
N LYS A 9 -4.63 0.98 -10.32
CA LYS A 9 -5.80 0.18 -9.94
C LYS A 9 -5.65 -1.29 -10.31
N HIS A 10 -5.12 -1.57 -11.48
CA HIS A 10 -4.87 -2.95 -11.91
C HIS A 10 -3.85 -3.64 -11.00
N MET A 11 -2.73 -2.97 -10.68
CA MET A 11 -1.74 -3.48 -9.74
C MET A 11 -2.31 -3.72 -8.34
N ALA A 12 -3.10 -2.77 -7.83
CA ALA A 12 -3.80 -2.89 -6.55
C ALA A 12 -4.72 -4.12 -6.54
N SER A 13 -5.49 -4.33 -7.62
CA SER A 13 -6.37 -5.49 -7.78
C SER A 13 -5.59 -6.81 -7.80
N VAL A 14 -4.46 -6.88 -8.51
CA VAL A 14 -3.63 -8.10 -8.56
C VAL A 14 -3.09 -8.46 -7.18
N ILE A 15 -2.56 -7.46 -6.45
CA ILE A 15 -2.06 -7.66 -5.08
C ILE A 15 -3.20 -8.10 -4.16
N ALA A 16 -4.37 -7.45 -4.27
CA ALA A 16 -5.51 -7.74 -3.42
C ALA A 16 -6.08 -9.13 -3.66
N GLN A 17 -6.14 -9.60 -4.91
CA GLN A 17 -6.53 -10.97 -5.25
C GLN A 17 -5.55 -11.98 -4.64
N GLY A 18 -4.24 -11.73 -4.72
CA GLY A 18 -3.22 -12.63 -4.17
C GLY A 18 -3.20 -12.71 -2.64
N LYS A 19 -3.68 -11.68 -1.94
CA LYS A 19 -3.65 -11.58 -0.46
C LYS A 19 -5.04 -11.64 0.20
N GLY A 20 -6.12 -11.61 -0.58
CA GLY A 20 -7.50 -11.59 -0.09
C GLY A 20 -7.93 -10.27 0.56
N SER A 21 -7.20 -9.16 0.37
CA SER A 21 -7.53 -7.87 0.98
C SER A 21 -6.95 -6.70 0.20
N TYR A 22 -7.60 -5.53 0.27
CA TYR A 22 -7.09 -4.27 -0.28
C TYR A 22 -6.35 -3.41 0.77
N ILE A 23 -6.40 -3.81 2.04
CA ILE A 23 -5.87 -3.02 3.16
C ILE A 23 -4.83 -3.80 3.96
N PHE A 24 -3.69 -3.16 4.20
CA PHE A 24 -2.50 -3.82 4.73
C PHE A 24 -1.86 -3.01 5.84
N ASN A 25 -1.30 -3.70 6.83
CA ASN A 25 -0.52 -3.05 7.87
C ASN A 25 0.88 -2.70 7.35
N ILE A 26 1.64 -1.97 8.16
CA ILE A 26 2.98 -1.51 7.75
C ILE A 26 3.94 -2.66 7.39
N LYS A 27 3.82 -3.81 8.06
CA LYS A 27 4.67 -4.98 7.80
C LYS A 27 4.31 -5.59 6.46
N GLU A 28 3.01 -5.77 6.20
CA GLU A 28 2.50 -6.30 4.94
C GLU A 28 2.87 -5.39 3.75
N ILE A 29 2.76 -4.07 3.90
CA ILE A 29 3.20 -3.12 2.86
C ILE A 29 4.71 -3.21 2.61
N ALA A 30 5.53 -3.28 3.66
CA ALA A 30 6.97 -3.42 3.53
C ALA A 30 7.35 -4.69 2.74
N GLU A 31 6.66 -5.81 3.00
CA GLU A 31 6.83 -7.06 2.25
C GLU A 31 6.38 -6.95 0.79
N ILE A 32 5.22 -6.33 0.52
CA ILE A 32 4.69 -6.12 -0.84
C ILE A 32 5.65 -5.27 -1.68
N LEU A 33 6.25 -4.25 -1.08
CA LEU A 33 7.17 -3.33 -1.77
C LEU A 33 8.62 -3.81 -1.77
N GLY A 34 8.96 -4.86 -1.03
CA GLY A 34 10.34 -5.35 -0.90
C GLY A 34 11.28 -4.38 -0.19
N ILE A 35 10.78 -3.63 0.81
CA ILE A 35 11.54 -2.61 1.56
C ILE A 35 11.53 -2.87 3.07
N SER A 36 12.36 -2.14 3.81
CA SER A 36 12.34 -2.21 5.27
C SER A 36 11.07 -1.58 5.87
N ARG A 37 10.68 -2.01 7.07
CA ARG A 37 9.53 -1.42 7.80
C ARG A 37 9.73 0.06 8.13
N ASP A 38 10.96 0.48 8.41
CA ASP A 38 11.29 1.88 8.72
C ASP A 38 11.17 2.76 7.46
N THR A 39 11.60 2.25 6.32
CA THR A 39 11.39 2.89 5.02
C THR A 39 9.89 3.00 4.71
N ALA A 40 9.12 1.94 4.94
CA ALA A 40 7.67 1.97 4.77
C ALA A 40 6.99 2.99 5.72
N ARG A 41 7.39 3.08 7.00
CA ARG A 41 6.85 4.11 7.93
C ARG A 41 7.09 5.52 7.42
N THR A 42 8.29 5.78 6.92
CA THR A 42 8.65 7.10 6.40
C THR A 42 7.86 7.42 5.14
N LEU A 43 7.73 6.45 4.23
CA LEU A 43 6.99 6.60 2.98
C LEU A 43 5.49 6.84 3.19
N LEU A 44 4.91 6.21 4.21
CA LEU A 44 3.48 6.23 4.49
C LEU A 44 3.07 7.28 5.53
N ALA A 45 3.99 8.14 5.98
CA ALA A 45 3.76 9.08 7.07
C ALA A 45 2.62 10.08 6.80
N ASP A 46 2.38 10.39 5.52
CA ASP A 46 1.35 11.32 5.04
C ASP A 46 0.17 10.61 4.33
N ILE A 47 0.15 9.27 4.31
CA ILE A 47 -0.92 8.50 3.67
C ILE A 47 -2.05 8.24 4.68
N PRO A 48 -3.32 8.51 4.32
CA PRO A 48 -4.47 8.14 5.13
C PRO A 48 -4.48 6.65 5.46
N TYR A 49 -4.87 6.31 6.69
CA TYR A 49 -5.03 4.93 7.13
C TYR A 49 -6.38 4.72 7.80
N ALA A 50 -6.90 3.50 7.68
CA ALA A 50 -8.02 3.03 8.47
C ALA A 50 -7.50 2.42 9.78
N ASN A 51 -8.19 2.70 10.88
CA ASN A 51 -8.00 1.95 12.12
C ASN A 51 -8.90 0.71 12.07
N VAL A 52 -8.29 -0.48 12.00
CA VAL A 52 -9.01 -1.75 12.06
C VAL A 52 -8.59 -2.45 13.35
N GLY A 53 -9.45 -2.36 14.36
CA GLY A 53 -9.08 -2.70 15.74
C GLY A 53 -7.93 -1.81 16.22
N CYS A 54 -6.86 -2.43 16.73
CA CYS A 54 -5.67 -1.72 17.21
C CYS A 54 -4.59 -1.51 16.11
N ALA A 55 -4.87 -1.88 14.86
CA ALA A 55 -3.89 -1.82 13.78
C ALA A 55 -4.22 -0.72 12.76
N LYS A 56 -3.20 0.05 12.38
CA LYS A 56 -3.27 0.95 11.22
C LYS A 56 -3.16 0.11 9.95
N LYS A 57 -4.14 0.26 9.06
CA LYS A 57 -4.25 -0.42 7.78
C LYS A 57 -4.31 0.63 6.66
N TYR A 58 -3.49 0.46 5.63
CA TYR A 58 -3.36 1.36 4.48
C TYR A 58 -3.96 0.69 3.25
N PHE A 59 -4.68 1.45 2.43
CA PHE A 59 -5.15 0.97 1.14
C PHE A 59 -3.98 0.85 0.16
N ILE A 60 -3.82 -0.33 -0.45
CA ILE A 60 -2.70 -0.56 -1.37
C ILE A 60 -2.74 0.37 -2.58
N GLU A 61 -3.93 0.78 -3.04
CA GLU A 61 -4.07 1.74 -4.13
C GLU A 61 -3.43 3.09 -3.78
N ASP A 62 -3.68 3.62 -2.59
CA ASP A 62 -3.11 4.91 -2.14
C ASP A 62 -1.59 4.83 -2.00
N VAL A 63 -1.09 3.70 -1.48
CA VAL A 63 0.35 3.43 -1.39
C VAL A 63 1.00 3.42 -2.77
N LEU A 64 0.41 2.68 -3.71
CA LEU A 64 0.93 2.61 -5.09
C LEU A 64 0.85 3.97 -5.79
N LEU A 65 -0.22 4.74 -5.53
CA LEU A 65 -0.38 6.08 -6.08
C LEU A 65 0.70 7.04 -5.58
N LYS A 66 1.13 6.94 -4.31
CA LYS A 66 2.25 7.72 -3.77
C LYS A 66 3.59 7.37 -4.42
N ILE A 67 3.80 6.10 -4.76
CA ILE A 67 5.08 5.60 -5.31
C ILE A 67 5.23 5.93 -6.79
N TYR A 68 4.15 5.76 -7.56
CA TYR A 68 4.19 5.80 -9.01
C TYR A 68 3.64 7.10 -9.62
N ASN A 69 3.31 8.11 -8.82
CA ASN A 69 2.76 9.37 -9.30
C ASN A 69 3.51 10.58 -8.74
#